data_AF-A0A7C7L5H3-F1
#
_entry.id   AF-A0A7C7L5H3-F1
#
_cell.length_a   1.000
_cell.length_b   1.000
_cell.length_c   1.000
_cell.angle_alpha   90.00
_cell.angle_beta   90.00
_cell.angle_gamma   90.00
#
_symmetry.space_group_name_H-M   'P 1'
#
loop_
_entity.id
_entity.type
_entity.pdbx_description
1 polymer ?
#
loop_
_entity_poly.entity_id
_entity_poly.type
_entity_poly.pdbx_seq_one_letter_code
_entity_poly.pdbx_strand_id
1 'polypeptide(L)'
;MADATLLVDTSFLGDVLCAEPAVRVAAEKFGGDVDFLTSPGGGQMLRNHPQLREVIVYDKRKADKGLLGMLRIAKRLRHKKYARVICSHRSWRTALLLKLAKIPVRIAFDNAAAKWIYTELIEYRTDLHEIERNLQLLGGGEWTRPQMHPSADEIAKAAQLVGGLDQFLAIAPGSIWATKRWPEQYFAGVAATALRHGLAVVLLGGRLVAAMSRSPSARS
;
A
#
# COMPACT_ATOMS: atom_id res chain seq x y z
N MET A 1 4.59 -24.58 17.75
CA MET A 1 3.46 -24.47 16.80
C MET A 1 3.69 -23.20 15.99
N ALA A 2 3.41 -23.19 14.68
CA ALA A 2 3.76 -22.02 13.86
C ALA A 2 2.96 -20.79 14.31
N ASP A 3 3.61 -19.77 14.86
CA ASP A 3 2.94 -18.54 15.35
C ASP A 3 2.92 -17.42 14.30
N ALA A 4 3.45 -17.72 13.11
CA ALA A 4 3.57 -16.77 12.02
C ALA A 4 2.22 -16.19 11.59
N THR A 5 2.18 -14.85 11.49
CA THR A 5 1.01 -14.08 11.07
C THR A 5 1.25 -13.48 9.69
N LEU A 6 0.24 -13.57 8.82
CA LEU A 6 0.23 -12.90 7.53
C LEU A 6 -0.73 -11.71 7.59
N LEU A 7 -0.24 -10.51 7.31
CA LEU A 7 -1.10 -9.36 7.01
C LEU A 7 -1.33 -9.28 5.50
N VAL A 8 -2.52 -8.88 5.08
CA VAL A 8 -2.87 -8.84 3.65
C VAL A 8 -3.57 -7.54 3.30
N ASP A 9 -2.92 -6.75 2.46
CA ASP A 9 -3.59 -5.72 1.68
C ASP A 9 -3.05 -5.59 0.26
N THR A 10 -3.89 -5.93 -0.73
CA THR A 10 -3.54 -5.88 -2.17
C THR A 10 -4.22 -4.72 -2.91
N SER A 11 -4.61 -3.70 -2.14
CA SER A 11 -5.17 -2.41 -2.56
C SER A 11 -4.10 -1.49 -3.18
N PHE A 12 -4.44 -0.20 -3.27
CA PHE A 12 -3.54 0.83 -3.76
C PHE A 12 -2.52 1.26 -2.70
N LEU A 13 -1.49 1.98 -3.13
CA LEU A 13 -0.37 2.41 -2.30
C LEU A 13 -0.82 3.14 -1.01
N GLY A 14 -1.83 4.01 -1.10
CA GLY A 14 -2.30 4.80 0.05
C GLY A 14 -2.99 3.96 1.13
N ASP A 15 -3.77 2.96 0.71
CA ASP A 15 -4.45 2.04 1.62
C ASP A 15 -3.42 1.16 2.37
N VAL A 16 -2.40 0.68 1.65
CA VAL A 16 -1.28 -0.09 2.24
C VAL A 16 -0.48 0.76 3.22
N LEU A 17 -0.27 2.05 2.93
CA LEU A 17 0.37 2.97 3.88
C LEU A 17 -0.48 3.12 5.16
N CYS A 18 -1.80 3.24 5.03
CA CYS A 18 -2.70 3.25 6.19
C CYS A 18 -2.74 1.92 6.96
N ALA A 19 -2.21 0.83 6.41
CA ALA A 19 -2.04 -0.44 7.11
C ALA A 19 -0.72 -0.54 7.88
N GLU A 20 0.24 0.37 7.67
CA GLU A 20 1.56 0.33 8.32
C GLU A 20 1.48 0.37 9.86
N PRO A 21 0.64 1.20 10.51
CA PRO A 21 0.53 1.16 11.97
C PRO A 21 0.08 -0.21 12.49
N ALA A 22 -0.80 -0.90 11.75
CA ALA A 22 -1.23 -2.25 12.07
C ALA A 22 -0.10 -3.28 11.90
N VAL A 23 0.89 -3.03 11.03
CA VAL A 23 2.11 -3.85 10.94
C VAL A 23 2.89 -3.78 12.25
N ARG A 24 3.11 -2.59 12.79
CA ARG A 24 3.87 -2.40 14.04
C ARG A 24 3.17 -3.07 15.23
N VAL A 25 1.87 -2.83 15.36
CA VAL A 25 1.05 -3.47 16.42
C VAL A 25 1.03 -4.99 16.26
N ALA A 26 0.93 -5.52 15.04
CA ALA A 26 0.99 -6.96 14.81
C ALA A 26 2.36 -7.53 15.17
N ALA A 27 3.45 -6.84 14.83
CA ALA A 27 4.79 -7.29 15.14
C ALA A 27 5.03 -7.34 16.66
N GLU A 28 4.56 -6.34 17.40
CA GLU A 28 4.61 -6.35 18.87
C GLU A 28 3.75 -7.47 19.46
N LYS A 29 2.51 -7.61 18.98
CA LYS A 29 1.53 -8.59 19.48
C LYS A 29 1.93 -10.04 19.20
N PHE A 30 2.62 -10.29 18.09
CA PHE A 30 2.95 -11.63 17.61
C PHE A 30 4.47 -11.91 17.57
N GLY A 31 5.27 -11.18 18.36
CA GLY A 31 6.69 -11.48 18.55
C GLY A 31 7.57 -11.33 17.30
N GLY A 32 7.21 -10.44 16.37
CA GLY A 32 7.97 -10.15 15.15
C GLY A 32 7.78 -11.14 14.00
N ASP A 33 6.95 -12.17 14.17
CA ASP A 33 6.73 -13.22 13.18
C ASP A 33 5.69 -12.85 12.11
N VAL A 34 5.82 -11.64 11.56
CA VAL A 34 4.83 -11.01 10.66
C VAL A 34 5.38 -10.87 9.24
N ASP A 35 4.61 -11.39 8.28
CA ASP A 35 4.82 -11.14 6.84
C ASP A 35 3.66 -10.30 6.29
N PHE A 36 3.88 -9.62 5.17
CA PHE A 36 2.85 -8.81 4.52
C PHE A 36 2.66 -9.19 3.05
N LEU A 37 1.45 -9.56 2.64
CA LEU A 37 1.09 -9.80 1.24
C LEU A 37 0.45 -8.55 0.64
N THR A 38 1.01 -8.06 -0.46
CA THR A 38 0.54 -6.81 -1.07
C THR A 38 0.66 -6.74 -2.59
N SER A 39 0.12 -5.68 -3.19
CA SER A 39 0.31 -5.36 -4.60
C SER A 39 1.74 -4.88 -4.86
N PRO A 40 2.21 -4.83 -6.11
CA PRO A 40 3.56 -4.31 -6.42
C PRO A 40 3.82 -2.90 -5.88
N GLY A 41 2.80 -2.04 -5.83
CA GLY A 41 2.91 -0.70 -5.26
C GLY A 41 3.14 -0.74 -3.74
N GLY A 42 2.31 -1.49 -3.01
CA GLY A 42 2.52 -1.68 -1.58
C GLY A 42 3.84 -2.38 -1.26
N GLY A 43 4.30 -3.27 -2.16
CA GLY A 43 5.58 -3.94 -2.04
C GLY A 43 6.75 -2.95 -2.01
N GLN A 44 6.70 -1.92 -2.86
CA GLN A 44 7.71 -0.85 -2.85
C GLN A 44 7.65 -0.02 -1.56
N MET A 45 6.46 0.17 -0.99
CA MET A 45 6.28 0.94 0.24
C MET A 45 6.87 0.24 1.47
N LEU A 46 6.60 -1.06 1.61
CA LEU A 46 6.89 -1.80 2.84
C LEU A 46 8.20 -2.59 2.80
N ARG A 47 8.90 -2.66 1.66
CA ARG A 47 10.06 -3.56 1.46
C ARG A 47 11.17 -3.45 2.49
N ASN A 48 11.44 -2.26 3.04
CA ASN A 48 12.47 -2.07 4.07
C ASN A 48 11.86 -1.81 5.46
N HIS A 49 10.60 -2.19 5.68
CA HIS A 49 9.97 -2.04 6.98
C HIS A 49 10.66 -2.94 8.01
N PRO A 50 11.20 -2.39 9.12
CA PRO A 50 12.12 -3.11 10.01
C PRO A 50 11.46 -4.26 10.79
N GLN A 51 10.14 -4.17 11.02
CA GLN A 51 9.40 -5.18 11.78
C GLN A 51 8.72 -6.25 10.90
N LEU A 52 8.88 -6.20 9.57
CA LEU A 52 8.40 -7.25 8.68
C LEU A 52 9.54 -8.21 8.39
N ARG A 53 9.28 -9.52 8.52
CA ARG A 53 10.24 -10.53 8.06
C ARG A 53 10.31 -10.58 6.54
N GLU A 54 9.15 -10.47 5.89
CA GLU A 54 9.03 -10.55 4.44
C GLU A 54 7.82 -9.78 3.91
N VAL A 55 8.04 -9.07 2.80
CA VAL A 55 6.96 -8.51 1.98
C VAL A 55 6.78 -9.37 0.74
N ILE A 56 5.63 -10.02 0.65
CA ILE A 56 5.25 -10.89 -0.46
C ILE A 56 4.46 -10.07 -1.47
N VAL A 57 4.97 -9.95 -2.69
CA VAL A 57 4.28 -9.24 -3.77
C VAL A 57 3.39 -10.22 -4.54
N TYR A 58 2.12 -9.85 -4.72
CA TYR A 58 1.16 -10.52 -5.59
C TYR A 58 0.78 -9.61 -6.76
N ASP A 59 1.41 -9.83 -7.92
CA ASP A 59 1.16 -9.05 -9.13
C ASP A 59 0.05 -9.68 -9.98
N LYS A 60 -1.19 -9.56 -9.49
CA LYS A 60 -2.40 -10.07 -10.15
C LYS A 60 -2.65 -9.53 -11.57
N ARG A 61 -1.92 -8.49 -12.01
CA ARG A 61 -2.07 -7.86 -13.33
C ARG A 61 -0.99 -8.28 -14.31
N LYS A 62 0.19 -8.70 -13.83
CA LYS A 62 1.31 -9.15 -14.68
C LYS A 62 1.79 -10.54 -14.27
N ALA A 63 2.77 -10.63 -13.37
CA ALA A 63 3.51 -11.87 -13.10
C ALA A 63 2.65 -13.02 -12.54
N ASP A 64 1.58 -12.68 -11.82
CA ASP A 64 0.65 -13.63 -11.20
C ASP A 64 -0.77 -13.49 -11.76
N LYS A 65 -0.88 -13.13 -13.04
CA LYS A 65 -2.16 -13.05 -13.73
C LYS A 65 -2.83 -14.42 -13.83
N GLY A 66 -4.14 -14.46 -13.59
CA GLY A 66 -4.96 -15.65 -13.79
C GLY A 66 -4.84 -16.69 -12.68
N LEU A 67 -5.47 -17.85 -12.92
CA LEU A 67 -5.60 -18.91 -11.92
C LEU A 67 -4.26 -19.55 -11.54
N LEU A 68 -3.36 -19.75 -12.50
CA LEU A 68 -2.04 -20.33 -12.25
C LEU A 68 -1.19 -19.43 -11.33
N GLY A 69 -1.24 -18.11 -11.53
CA GLY A 69 -0.57 -17.14 -10.65
C GLY A 69 -1.13 -17.18 -9.22
N MET A 70 -2.45 -17.20 -9.09
CA MET A 70 -3.11 -17.36 -7.80
C MET A 70 -2.72 -18.66 -7.09
N LEU A 71 -2.70 -19.80 -7.81
CA LEU A 71 -2.31 -21.10 -7.25
C LEU A 71 -0.83 -21.12 -6.83
N ARG A 72 0.06 -20.45 -7.58
CA ARG A 72 1.48 -20.30 -7.24
C ARG A 72 1.64 -19.56 -5.92
N ILE A 73 0.98 -18.41 -5.76
CA ILE A 73 1.02 -17.65 -4.51
C ILE A 73 0.36 -18.46 -3.38
N ALA A 74 -0.78 -19.11 -3.62
CA ALA A 74 -1.44 -19.96 -2.63
C ALA A 74 -0.51 -21.07 -2.12
N LYS A 75 0.22 -21.72 -3.03
CA LYS A 75 1.21 -22.75 -2.69
C LYS A 75 2.35 -22.16 -1.85
N ARG A 76 2.90 -21.01 -2.24
CA ARG A 76 3.94 -20.29 -1.46
C ARG A 76 3.46 -19.99 -0.04
N LEU A 77 2.26 -19.43 0.10
CA LEU A 77 1.68 -19.10 1.41
C LEU A 77 1.43 -20.38 2.24
N ARG A 78 0.98 -21.47 1.62
CA ARG A 78 0.78 -22.76 2.30
C ARG A 78 2.09 -23.34 2.84
N HIS A 79 3.19 -23.23 2.08
CA HIS A 79 4.50 -23.71 2.53
C HIS A 79 5.06 -22.94 3.73
N LYS A 80 4.69 -21.67 3.88
CA LYS A 80 5.08 -20.84 5.02
C LYS A 80 4.34 -21.16 6.32
N LYS A 81 3.25 -21.93 6.27
CA LYS A 81 2.53 -22.45 7.44
C LYS A 81 2.11 -21.36 8.44
N TYR A 82 1.53 -20.26 7.97
CA TYR A 82 0.96 -19.24 8.86
C TYR A 82 -0.13 -19.82 9.76
N ALA A 83 -0.12 -19.45 11.04
CA ALA A 83 -1.23 -19.75 11.96
C ALA A 83 -2.47 -18.93 11.62
N ARG A 84 -2.25 -17.66 11.27
CA ARG A 84 -3.33 -16.71 11.05
C ARG A 84 -3.04 -15.76 9.91
N VAL A 85 -4.12 -15.27 9.30
CA VAL A 85 -4.09 -14.17 8.35
C VAL A 85 -5.07 -13.10 8.76
N ILE A 86 -4.65 -11.85 8.65
CA ILE A 86 -5.45 -10.66 8.91
C ILE A 86 -5.56 -9.89 7.60
N CYS A 87 -6.78 -9.84 7.05
CA CYS A 87 -7.04 -9.32 5.72
C CYS A 87 -7.91 -8.06 5.79
N SER A 88 -7.30 -6.89 5.63
CA SER A 88 -8.03 -5.63 5.47
C SER A 88 -8.65 -5.50 4.07
N HIS A 89 -8.13 -6.25 3.09
CA HIS A 89 -8.58 -6.19 1.71
C HIS A 89 -9.90 -6.95 1.45
N ARG A 90 -10.93 -6.25 0.99
CA ARG A 90 -12.30 -6.79 0.82
C ARG A 90 -12.56 -7.48 -0.54
N SER A 91 -11.54 -8.11 -1.15
CA SER A 91 -11.66 -8.72 -2.48
C SER A 91 -11.95 -10.22 -2.43
N TRP A 92 -12.91 -10.68 -3.24
CA TRP A 92 -13.22 -12.11 -3.40
C TRP A 92 -12.02 -12.92 -3.89
N ARG A 93 -11.16 -12.32 -4.73
CA ARG A 93 -9.94 -12.98 -5.24
C ARG A 93 -8.94 -13.23 -4.12
N THR A 94 -8.82 -12.28 -3.20
CA THR A 94 -7.97 -12.41 -2.02
C THR A 94 -8.56 -13.45 -1.07
N ALA A 95 -9.87 -13.44 -0.82
CA ALA A 95 -10.52 -14.47 -0.02
C ALA A 95 -10.27 -15.88 -0.58
N LEU A 96 -10.46 -16.08 -1.90
CA LEU A 96 -10.18 -17.35 -2.56
C LEU A 96 -8.71 -17.77 -2.44
N LEU A 97 -7.77 -16.85 -2.67
CA LEU A 97 -6.34 -17.10 -2.49
C LEU A 97 -6.02 -17.62 -1.08
N LEU A 98 -6.58 -16.97 -0.05
CA LEU A 98 -6.36 -17.34 1.36
C LEU A 98 -7.00 -18.69 1.71
N LYS A 99 -8.17 -18.99 1.14
CA LYS A 99 -8.79 -20.33 1.25
C LYS A 99 -7.89 -21.39 0.64
N LEU A 100 -7.36 -21.14 -0.55
CA LEU A 100 -6.45 -22.04 -1.26
C LEU A 100 -5.11 -22.19 -0.51
N ALA A 101 -4.65 -21.16 0.20
CA ALA A 101 -3.47 -21.24 1.06
C ALA A 101 -3.66 -22.16 2.28
N LYS A 102 -4.90 -22.50 2.65
CA LYS A 102 -5.25 -23.34 3.81
C LYS A 102 -4.75 -22.78 5.16
N ILE A 103 -4.71 -21.45 5.30
CA ILE A 103 -4.36 -20.79 6.58
C ILE A 103 -5.54 -20.99 7.53
N PRO A 104 -5.37 -21.54 8.76
CA PRO A 104 -6.50 -22.00 9.57
C PRO A 104 -7.35 -20.85 10.12
N VAL A 105 -6.72 -19.82 10.71
CA VAL A 105 -7.41 -18.62 11.20
C VAL A 105 -7.36 -17.52 10.13
N ARG A 106 -8.52 -17.01 9.72
CA ARG A 106 -8.66 -15.99 8.68
C ARG A 106 -9.58 -14.89 9.18
N ILE A 107 -8.99 -13.76 9.59
CA ILE A 107 -9.68 -12.60 10.16
C ILE A 107 -9.89 -11.56 9.06
N ALA A 108 -11.10 -11.03 8.92
CA ALA A 108 -11.42 -9.94 8.00
C ALA A 108 -12.62 -9.13 8.49
N PHE A 109 -12.97 -8.07 7.76
CA PHE A 109 -14.22 -7.35 8.00
C PHE A 109 -15.45 -8.11 7.51
N ASP A 110 -16.59 -7.91 8.17
CA ASP A 110 -17.89 -8.52 7.86
C ASP A 110 -18.48 -8.11 6.50
N ASN A 111 -18.06 -6.98 5.95
CA ASN A 111 -18.38 -6.52 4.60
C ASN A 111 -17.42 -7.05 3.51
N ALA A 112 -16.48 -7.93 3.86
CA ALA A 112 -15.58 -8.54 2.88
C ALA A 112 -16.35 -9.43 1.90
N ALA A 113 -15.97 -9.37 0.63
CA ALA A 113 -16.51 -10.30 -0.36
C ALA A 113 -16.15 -11.75 -0.01
N ALA A 114 -17.10 -12.68 -0.21
CA ALA A 114 -17.00 -14.08 0.19
C ALA A 114 -16.71 -14.27 1.69
N LYS A 115 -17.39 -13.49 2.56
CA LYS A 115 -17.19 -13.47 4.01
C LYS A 115 -17.20 -14.85 4.69
N TRP A 116 -17.98 -15.80 4.17
CA TRP A 116 -18.05 -17.20 4.63
C TRP A 116 -16.73 -17.98 4.53
N ILE A 117 -15.73 -17.45 3.81
CA ILE A 117 -14.37 -18.03 3.76
C ILE A 117 -13.59 -17.71 5.03
N TYR A 118 -13.82 -16.54 5.62
CA TYR A 118 -13.12 -16.09 6.82
C TYR A 118 -13.68 -16.80 8.05
N THR A 119 -12.83 -17.07 9.03
CA THR A 119 -13.22 -17.74 10.28
C THR A 119 -13.70 -16.76 11.33
N GLU A 120 -13.18 -15.53 11.27
CA GLU A 120 -13.49 -14.47 12.23
C GLU A 120 -13.80 -13.20 11.44
N LEU A 121 -14.91 -12.58 11.79
CA LEU A 121 -15.40 -11.36 11.14
C LEU A 121 -15.47 -10.25 12.18
N ILE A 122 -14.86 -9.12 11.86
CA ILE A 122 -14.91 -7.88 12.64
C ILE A 122 -15.87 -6.91 11.95
N GLU A 123 -16.68 -6.21 12.74
CA GLU A 123 -17.61 -5.21 12.21
C GLU A 123 -16.87 -4.11 11.44
N TYR A 124 -17.32 -3.81 10.21
CA TYR A 124 -16.78 -2.68 9.45
C TYR A 124 -17.42 -1.36 9.87
N ARG A 125 -16.65 -0.52 10.57
CA ARG A 125 -17.08 0.81 11.02
C ARG A 125 -16.70 1.93 10.06
N THR A 126 -17.69 2.56 9.44
CA THR A 126 -17.48 3.65 8.45
C THR A 126 -17.11 4.99 9.07
N ASP A 127 -17.42 5.17 10.35
CA ASP A 127 -17.16 6.39 11.13
C ASP A 127 -15.68 6.54 11.55
N LEU A 128 -14.90 5.46 11.46
CA LEU A 128 -13.49 5.46 11.84
C LEU A 128 -12.56 5.83 10.67
N HIS A 129 -11.35 6.28 11.00
CA HIS A 129 -10.27 6.41 10.03
C HIS A 129 -9.79 5.02 9.56
N GLU A 130 -9.21 4.93 8.36
CA GLU A 130 -8.75 3.65 7.79
C GLU A 130 -7.71 2.94 8.68
N ILE A 131 -6.80 3.72 9.28
CA ILE A 131 -5.82 3.22 10.25
C ILE A 131 -6.51 2.58 11.46
N GLU A 132 -7.51 3.25 12.04
CA GLU A 132 -8.24 2.75 13.21
C GLU A 132 -9.00 1.47 12.88
N ARG A 133 -9.64 1.40 11.71
CA ARG A 133 -10.24 0.16 11.20
C ARG A 133 -9.21 -0.96 11.10
N ASN A 134 -8.04 -0.71 10.52
CA ASN A 134 -6.99 -1.72 10.38
C ASN A 134 -6.52 -2.23 11.76
N LEU A 135 -6.44 -1.34 12.77
CA LEU A 135 -6.12 -1.71 14.14
C LEU A 135 -7.22 -2.55 14.80
N GLN A 136 -8.50 -2.33 14.48
CA GLN A 136 -9.59 -3.18 15.00
C GLN A 136 -9.47 -4.64 14.58
N LEU A 137 -8.93 -4.94 13.40
CA LEU A 137 -8.66 -6.32 12.98
C LEU A 137 -7.65 -7.04 13.88
N LEU A 138 -6.86 -6.28 14.64
CA LEU A 138 -5.91 -6.77 15.64
C LEU A 138 -6.48 -6.76 17.06
N GLY A 139 -7.75 -6.36 17.25
CA GLY A 139 -8.35 -6.13 18.56
C GLY A 139 -8.02 -4.76 19.16
N GLY A 140 -7.61 -3.80 18.35
CA GLY A 140 -7.19 -2.46 18.76
C GLY A 140 -5.68 -2.25 18.71
N GLY A 141 -5.26 -1.05 19.08
CA GLY A 141 -3.86 -0.63 19.10
C GLY A 141 -3.75 0.89 19.08
N GLU A 142 -2.53 1.40 19.25
CA GLU A 142 -2.28 2.84 19.23
C GLU A 142 -2.34 3.40 17.81
N TRP A 143 -3.14 4.44 17.60
CA TRP A 143 -3.10 5.19 16.36
C TRP A 143 -1.78 5.96 16.28
N THR A 144 -1.04 5.75 15.20
CA THR A 144 0.21 6.46 14.95
C THR A 144 0.28 6.87 13.49
N ARG A 145 1.02 7.93 13.21
CA ARG A 145 1.24 8.39 11.84
C ARG A 145 1.96 7.29 11.05
N PRO A 146 1.46 6.91 9.85
CA PRO A 146 2.15 5.95 9.00
C PRO A 146 3.56 6.39 8.65
N GLN A 147 4.48 5.44 8.66
CA GLN A 147 5.89 5.68 8.36
C GLN A 147 6.30 4.97 7.07
N MET A 148 7.32 5.53 6.41
CA MET A 148 8.00 4.89 5.29
C MET A 148 9.45 4.64 5.69
N HIS A 149 10.01 3.54 5.20
CA HIS A 149 11.39 3.17 5.48
C HIS A 149 12.16 3.11 4.14
N PRO A 150 12.55 4.26 3.56
CA PRO A 150 13.41 4.24 2.39
C PRO A 150 14.82 3.77 2.77
N SER A 151 15.46 3.01 1.88
CA SER A 151 16.86 2.61 2.00
C SER A 151 17.80 3.80 1.80
N ALA A 152 19.05 3.68 2.25
CA ALA A 152 20.08 4.68 2.04
C ALA A 152 20.25 5.03 0.54
N ASP A 153 20.20 4.03 -0.34
CA ASP A 153 20.28 4.22 -1.79
C ASP A 153 19.09 5.01 -2.36
N GLU A 154 17.88 4.80 -1.83
CA GLU A 154 16.69 5.56 -2.24
C GLU A 154 16.80 7.02 -1.79
N ILE A 155 17.27 7.25 -0.56
CA ILE A 155 17.52 8.59 -0.03
C ILE A 155 18.59 9.28 -0.88
N ALA A 156 19.70 8.61 -1.18
CA ALA A 156 20.77 9.15 -2.02
C ALA A 156 20.28 9.49 -3.43
N LYS A 157 19.46 8.63 -4.05
CA LYS A 157 18.85 8.91 -5.36
C LYS A 157 17.90 10.10 -5.31
N ALA A 158 17.07 10.20 -4.27
CA ALA A 158 16.19 11.36 -4.09
C ALA A 158 17.02 12.63 -3.91
N ALA A 159 18.07 12.59 -3.09
CA ALA A 159 18.98 13.71 -2.88
C ALA A 159 19.72 14.13 -4.17
N GLN A 160 20.07 13.21 -5.06
CA GLN A 160 20.64 13.59 -6.37
C GLN A 160 19.63 14.35 -7.26
N LEU A 161 18.33 14.06 -7.13
CA LEU A 161 17.29 14.71 -7.93
C LEU A 161 16.92 16.11 -7.43
N VAL A 162 16.99 16.35 -6.13
CA VAL A 162 16.56 17.62 -5.51
C VAL A 162 17.65 18.35 -4.75
N GLY A 163 18.85 17.80 -4.62
CA GLY A 163 19.90 18.29 -3.72
C GLY A 163 20.55 19.61 -4.15
N GLY A 164 20.33 20.05 -5.39
CA GLY A 164 20.69 21.41 -5.84
C GLY A 164 19.58 22.44 -5.67
N LEU A 165 18.44 22.06 -5.06
CA LEU A 165 17.30 22.93 -4.84
C LEU A 165 17.23 23.34 -3.37
N ASP A 166 17.48 24.61 -3.07
CA ASP A 166 17.44 25.13 -1.70
C ASP A 166 16.00 25.11 -1.13
N GLN A 167 15.03 25.52 -1.95
CA GLN A 167 13.61 25.46 -1.61
C GLN A 167 12.81 25.07 -2.86
N PHE A 168 11.88 24.12 -2.69
CA PHE A 168 11.06 23.65 -3.81
C PHE A 168 9.64 23.28 -3.39
N LEU A 169 8.73 23.37 -4.35
CA LEU A 169 7.37 22.87 -4.27
C LEU A 169 7.27 21.54 -5.03
N ALA A 170 6.95 20.47 -4.33
CA ALA A 170 6.63 19.19 -4.96
C ALA A 170 5.14 19.11 -5.30
N ILE A 171 4.80 18.79 -6.55
CA ILE A 171 3.42 18.68 -7.04
C ILE A 171 3.21 17.27 -7.60
N ALA A 172 2.19 16.57 -7.08
CA ALA A 172 1.78 15.25 -7.57
C ALA A 172 0.41 15.32 -8.26
N PRO A 173 0.32 15.66 -9.56
CA PRO A 173 -0.96 15.90 -10.24
C PRO A 173 -1.68 14.60 -10.65
N GLY A 174 -1.00 13.46 -10.55
CA GLY A 174 -1.51 12.18 -11.00
C GLY A 174 -2.54 11.55 -10.05
N SER A 175 -3.62 11.02 -10.61
CA SER A 175 -4.54 10.11 -9.92
C SER A 175 -5.01 9.02 -10.89
N ILE A 176 -5.22 7.82 -10.37
CA ILE A 176 -5.82 6.69 -11.11
C ILE A 176 -7.30 6.98 -11.42
N TRP A 177 -7.94 7.84 -10.61
CA TRP A 177 -9.33 8.21 -10.75
C TRP A 177 -9.44 9.54 -11.48
N ALA A 178 -10.03 9.53 -12.68
CA ALA A 178 -10.10 10.71 -13.53
C ALA A 178 -10.79 11.89 -12.83
N THR A 179 -11.88 11.63 -12.11
CA THR A 179 -12.66 12.63 -11.36
C THR A 179 -11.95 13.21 -10.15
N LYS A 180 -10.86 12.59 -9.68
CA LYS A 180 -10.01 13.09 -8.60
C LYS A 180 -8.78 13.86 -9.11
N ARG A 181 -8.64 14.04 -10.44
CA ARG A 181 -7.57 14.86 -11.02
C ARG A 181 -8.04 16.30 -11.10
N TRP A 182 -7.29 17.18 -10.47
CA TRP A 182 -7.49 18.62 -10.66
C TRP A 182 -7.01 19.01 -12.08
N PRO A 183 -7.72 19.93 -12.78
CA PRO A 183 -7.33 20.35 -14.12
C PRO A 183 -5.88 20.80 -14.23
N GLU A 184 -5.22 20.42 -15.33
CA GLU A 184 -3.80 20.66 -15.57
C GLU A 184 -3.44 22.14 -15.51
N GLN A 185 -4.29 22.99 -16.09
CA GLN A 185 -4.14 24.45 -16.09
C GLN A 185 -4.04 25.04 -14.69
N TYR A 186 -4.68 24.43 -13.70
CA TYR A 186 -4.62 24.94 -12.33
C TYR A 186 -3.33 24.50 -11.62
N PHE A 187 -2.87 23.26 -11.86
CA PHE A 187 -1.53 22.85 -11.41
C PHE A 187 -0.44 23.72 -12.05
N ALA A 188 -0.58 24.06 -13.33
CA ALA A 188 0.31 24.98 -14.02
C ALA A 188 0.30 26.39 -13.39
N GLY A 189 -0.88 26.90 -13.01
CA GLY A 189 -1.02 28.15 -12.28
C GLY A 189 -0.31 28.16 -10.92
N VAL A 190 -0.43 27.06 -10.15
CA VAL A 190 0.28 26.89 -8.87
C VAL A 190 1.79 26.83 -9.09
N ALA A 191 2.25 26.03 -10.06
CA ALA A 191 3.66 25.92 -10.41
C ALA A 191 4.25 27.28 -10.83
N ALA A 192 3.56 28.01 -11.71
CA ALA A 192 3.98 29.34 -12.14
C ALA A 192 4.05 30.33 -10.98
N THR A 193 3.12 30.23 -10.02
CA THR A 193 3.12 31.07 -8.82
C THR A 193 4.32 30.74 -7.94
N ALA A 194 4.61 29.47 -7.69
CA ALA A 194 5.80 29.05 -6.93
C ALA A 194 7.10 29.56 -7.56
N LEU A 195 7.24 29.46 -8.88
CA LEU A 195 8.39 29.98 -9.63
C LEU A 195 8.54 31.50 -9.47
N ARG A 196 7.45 32.27 -9.52
CA ARG A 196 7.49 33.73 -9.28
C ARG A 196 7.94 34.11 -7.88
N HIS A 197 7.73 33.22 -6.90
CA HIS A 197 8.20 33.37 -5.52
C HIS A 197 9.59 32.78 -5.28
N GLY A 198 10.32 32.41 -6.35
CA GLY A 198 11.70 31.91 -6.25
C GLY A 198 11.84 30.45 -5.82
N LEU A 199 10.74 29.69 -5.78
CA LEU A 199 10.78 28.26 -5.49
C LEU A 199 11.03 27.45 -6.76
N ALA A 200 11.88 26.43 -6.67
CA ALA A 200 11.92 25.40 -7.70
C ALA A 200 10.62 24.55 -7.67
N VAL A 201 10.25 23.94 -8.80
CA VAL A 201 9.07 23.06 -8.88
C VAL A 201 9.49 21.65 -9.27
N VAL A 202 9.08 20.68 -8.47
CA VAL A 202 9.34 19.25 -8.69
C VAL A 202 8.01 18.55 -8.98
N LEU A 203 7.84 18.01 -10.19
CA LEU A 203 6.65 17.23 -10.54
C LEU A 203 6.85 15.75 -10.22
N LEU A 204 5.98 15.20 -9.38
CA LEU A 204 5.98 13.81 -8.97
C LEU A 204 4.97 12.99 -9.79
N GLY A 205 5.40 11.84 -10.30
CA GLY A 205 4.49 10.89 -10.94
C GLY A 205 5.16 9.85 -11.83
N GLY A 206 4.38 8.84 -12.23
CA GLY A 206 4.83 7.83 -13.20
C GLY A 206 4.77 8.33 -14.65
N ARG A 207 4.98 7.44 -15.62
CA ARG A 207 4.96 7.75 -17.07
C ARG A 207 3.72 8.53 -17.54
N LEU A 208 2.58 8.35 -16.89
CA LEU A 208 1.33 9.06 -17.21
C LEU A 208 1.44 10.58 -16.94
N VAL A 209 2.15 10.98 -15.88
CA VAL A 209 2.40 12.39 -15.55
C VAL A 209 3.50 12.98 -16.45
N ALA A 210 4.48 12.16 -16.84
CA ALA A 210 5.52 12.57 -17.79
C ALA A 210 4.95 12.95 -19.17
N ALA A 211 3.87 12.29 -19.62
CA ALA A 211 3.18 12.65 -20.87
C ALA A 211 2.48 14.02 -20.78
N MET A 212 1.88 14.35 -19.62
CA MET A 212 1.24 15.64 -19.38
C MET A 212 2.28 16.78 -19.30
N SER A 213 3.45 16.53 -18.71
CA SER A 213 4.56 17.50 -18.63
C SER A 213 5.20 17.84 -19.98
N ARG A 214 4.95 17.04 -21.03
CA ARG A 214 5.48 17.21 -22.38
C ARG A 214 4.48 17.82 -23.36
N SER A 215 3.26 18.11 -22.94
CA SER A 215 2.27 18.74 -23.82
C SER A 215 2.64 20.22 -24.04
N PRO A 216 2.94 20.66 -25.27
CA PRO A 216 3.28 22.04 -25.56
C PRO A 216 1.98 22.85 -25.69
N SER A 217 1.28 23.09 -24.58
CA SER A 217 0.10 23.96 -24.56
C SER A 217 0.29 25.10 -23.56
N ALA A 218 1.31 25.91 -23.82
CA ALA A 218 1.47 27.26 -23.28
C ALA A 218 2.43 28.05 -24.18
N ARG A 219 2.05 28.23 -25.44
CA ARG A 219 2.47 29.36 -26.28
C ARG A 219 1.22 29.92 -26.94
N SER A 220 0.56 30.82 -26.23
CA SER A 220 -0.37 31.82 -26.76
C SER A 220 -0.61 32.85 -25.67
#